data_AF-A0A7S0VPB8-F1
#
_entry.id   AF-A0A7S0VPB8-F1
#
_cell.length_a   1.000
_cell.length_b   1.000
_cell.length_c   1.000
_cell.angle_alpha   90.00
_cell.angle_beta   90.00
_cell.angle_gamma   90.00
#
_symmetry.space_group_name_H-M   'P 1'
#
loop_
_entity.id
_entity.type
_entity.pdbx_description
1 polymer ?
#
loop_
_entity_poly.entity_id
_entity_poly.type
_entity_poly.pdbx_seq_one_letter_code
_entity_poly.pdbx_strand_id
1 'polypeptide(L)'
;GGAFVLFQRLGLAGEASVGLVRALRHFKTLSGDHFLAVALYQRGIPPSSTTSVDSLVFVWNHDGWTVLADGTRAWGLGFEPYQWLPTHGAASFAHAQAGGADYLAVANFARAGASWPPPTDGLSEVFVYQRGEANPAFEQSFLRGRSGYFRSLQTLPTTGAVHVAAFTLPGDLGGTFLAFSERQAGSNHTGEESQYAGGGVSVWRHD
;
A
#
# COMPACT_ATOMS: atom_id res chain seq x y z
N GLY A 1 -6.09 25.66 -24.71
CA GLY A 1 -6.60 24.30 -24.81
C GLY A 1 -5.70 23.39 -23.99
N GLY A 2 -6.25 22.66 -23.03
CA GLY A 2 -5.47 21.71 -22.23
C GLY A 2 -5.41 20.36 -22.94
N ALA A 3 -4.20 19.85 -23.19
CA ALA A 3 -3.99 18.49 -23.69
C ALA A 3 -3.19 17.71 -22.64
N PHE A 4 -3.51 16.43 -22.46
CA PHE A 4 -2.68 15.54 -21.67
C PHE A 4 -1.42 15.21 -22.46
N VAL A 5 -0.26 15.42 -21.85
CA VAL A 5 1.05 15.05 -22.39
C VAL A 5 1.69 14.00 -21.50
N LEU A 6 2.44 13.07 -22.11
CA LEU A 6 3.24 12.13 -21.33
C LEU A 6 4.30 12.93 -20.56
N PHE A 7 4.18 12.92 -19.23
CA PHE A 7 5.14 13.58 -18.35
C PHE A 7 6.32 12.66 -18.01
N GLN A 8 6.05 11.42 -17.58
CA GLN A 8 7.08 10.47 -17.15
C GLN A 8 6.59 9.03 -17.31
N ARG A 9 7.52 8.10 -17.61
CA ARG A 9 7.29 6.65 -17.47
C ARG A 9 8.06 6.16 -16.25
N LEU A 10 7.38 5.46 -15.34
CA LEU A 10 7.98 4.92 -14.12
C LEU A 10 8.32 3.44 -14.34
N GLY A 11 9.60 3.11 -14.21
CA GLY A 11 10.07 1.73 -14.22
C GLY A 11 9.92 1.09 -12.85
N LEU A 12 9.57 -0.20 -12.81
CA LEU A 12 9.46 -1.00 -11.59
C LEU A 12 10.67 -1.93 -11.38
N ALA A 13 11.81 -1.61 -12.00
CA ALA A 13 12.98 -2.49 -11.99
C ALA A 13 13.58 -2.56 -10.57
N GLY A 14 13.62 -3.76 -9.98
CA GLY A 14 14.17 -3.96 -8.64
C GLY A 14 14.26 -5.41 -8.19
N GLU A 15 13.23 -6.24 -8.40
CA GLU A 15 13.28 -7.66 -8.04
C GLU A 15 12.57 -8.54 -9.07
N ALA A 16 13.04 -9.78 -9.20
CA ALA A 16 12.74 -10.74 -10.27
C ALA A 16 11.29 -11.29 -10.30
N SER A 17 10.37 -10.67 -9.58
CA SER A 17 8.97 -11.08 -9.48
C SER A 17 8.11 -10.03 -10.19
N VAL A 18 7.81 -10.28 -11.47
CA VAL A 18 7.04 -9.37 -12.34
C VAL A 18 5.59 -9.26 -11.85
N GLY A 19 5.36 -8.40 -10.85
CA GLY A 19 4.03 -7.97 -10.45
C GLY A 19 3.41 -7.11 -11.56
N LEU A 20 2.14 -7.38 -11.89
CA LEU A 20 1.33 -6.48 -12.71
C LEU A 20 0.85 -5.32 -11.83
N VAL A 21 0.85 -4.11 -12.40
CA VAL A 21 0.21 -2.96 -11.75
C VAL A 21 -1.30 -3.18 -11.73
N ARG A 22 -1.88 -3.16 -10.52
CA ARG A 22 -3.30 -3.39 -10.29
C ARG A 22 -4.07 -2.12 -9.95
N ALA A 23 -3.47 -1.24 -9.15
CA ALA A 23 -4.07 0.02 -8.74
C ALA A 23 -3.00 1.07 -8.46
N LEU A 24 -3.41 2.34 -8.51
CA LEU A 24 -2.59 3.49 -8.19
C LEU A 24 -3.29 4.33 -7.12
N ARG A 25 -2.53 4.91 -6.19
CA ARG A 25 -3.03 5.90 -5.25
C ARG A 25 -2.05 7.05 -5.13
N HIS A 26 -2.46 8.21 -5.62
CA HIS A 26 -1.84 9.48 -5.23
C HIS A 26 -2.38 9.91 -3.86
N PHE A 27 -1.51 10.49 -3.05
CA PHE A 27 -1.89 11.16 -1.81
C PHE A 27 -0.86 12.22 -1.41
N LYS A 28 -1.28 13.12 -0.52
CA LYS A 28 -0.44 14.18 0.04
C LYS A 28 -0.40 14.00 1.56
N THR A 29 0.79 14.01 2.14
CA THR A 29 0.95 13.92 3.60
C THR A 29 0.67 15.25 4.30
N LEU A 30 0.57 15.21 5.62
CA LEU A 30 0.48 16.40 6.46
C LEU A 30 1.72 17.31 6.34
N SER A 31 2.90 16.78 5.97
CA SER A 31 4.10 17.58 5.68
C SER A 31 4.04 18.25 4.31
N GLY A 32 3.10 17.85 3.47
CA GLY A 32 2.93 18.35 2.12
C GLY A 32 3.66 17.54 1.05
N ASP A 33 4.32 16.44 1.41
CA ASP A 33 4.94 15.53 0.48
C ASP A 33 3.88 14.83 -0.37
N HIS A 34 4.17 14.66 -1.65
CA HIS A 34 3.30 13.96 -2.58
C HIS A 34 3.85 12.57 -2.89
N PHE A 35 3.00 11.56 -2.73
CA PHE A 35 3.35 10.18 -2.99
C PHE A 35 2.43 9.57 -4.04
N LEU A 36 2.95 8.55 -4.73
CA LEU A 36 2.21 7.67 -5.62
C LEU A 36 2.50 6.22 -5.21
N ALA A 37 1.54 5.58 -4.55
CA ALA A 37 1.60 4.16 -4.25
C ALA A 37 1.09 3.34 -5.46
N VAL A 38 1.81 2.27 -5.78
CA VAL A 38 1.56 1.38 -6.90
C VAL A 38 1.31 -0.02 -6.35
N ALA A 39 0.07 -0.50 -6.48
CA ALA A 39 -0.34 -1.81 -6.02
C ALA A 39 0.12 -2.85 -7.03
N LEU A 40 0.97 -3.77 -6.58
CA LEU A 40 1.52 -4.83 -7.40
C LEU A 40 0.87 -6.17 -7.04
N TYR A 41 0.57 -6.95 -8.07
CA TYR A 41 -0.07 -8.25 -7.95
C TYR A 41 0.48 -9.23 -8.99
N GLN A 42 0.76 -10.47 -8.60
CA GLN A 42 1.23 -11.50 -9.52
C GLN A 42 0.09 -12.36 -10.05
N ARG A 43 0.00 -12.47 -11.38
CA ARG A 43 -0.98 -13.33 -12.07
C ARG A 43 -0.33 -14.68 -12.37
N GLY A 44 -0.91 -15.77 -11.85
CA GLY A 44 -0.72 -17.12 -12.42
C GLY A 44 0.30 -18.06 -11.78
N ILE A 45 0.73 -17.87 -10.53
CA ILE A 45 1.37 -18.97 -9.78
C ILE A 45 0.28 -19.84 -9.14
N PRO A 46 0.40 -21.19 -9.12
CA PRO A 46 -0.58 -22.08 -8.50
C PRO A 46 -1.03 -21.63 -7.11
N PRO A 47 -2.26 -21.99 -6.69
CA PRO A 47 -2.88 -21.58 -5.42
C PRO A 47 -2.12 -22.01 -4.16
N SER A 48 -0.99 -22.70 -4.29
CA SER A 48 -0.14 -23.17 -3.19
C SER A 48 1.14 -22.35 -2.99
N SER A 49 1.41 -21.30 -3.79
CA SER A 49 2.55 -20.41 -3.54
C SER A 49 2.11 -19.17 -2.76
N THR A 50 2.85 -18.84 -1.72
CA THR A 50 2.73 -17.59 -0.96
C THR A 50 3.06 -16.40 -1.88
N THR A 51 2.07 -15.83 -2.56
CA THR A 51 2.29 -14.71 -3.51
C THR A 51 2.49 -13.39 -2.77
N SER A 52 3.55 -13.29 -1.98
CA SER A 52 4.05 -12.01 -1.47
C SER A 52 4.60 -11.23 -2.65
N VAL A 53 3.98 -10.12 -2.97
CA VAL A 53 4.42 -9.22 -4.04
C VAL A 53 4.41 -7.84 -3.42
N ASP A 54 5.61 -7.34 -3.17
CA ASP A 54 5.79 -6.03 -2.56
C ASP A 54 5.28 -4.95 -3.50
N SER A 55 4.58 -3.98 -2.93
CA SER A 55 4.11 -2.79 -3.64
C SER A 55 5.18 -1.71 -3.59
N LEU A 56 5.12 -0.73 -4.49
CA LEU A 56 6.13 0.33 -4.56
C LEU A 56 5.49 1.69 -4.32
N VAL A 57 6.12 2.51 -3.50
CA VAL A 57 5.79 3.93 -3.32
C VAL A 57 6.83 4.77 -4.04
N PHE A 58 6.36 5.75 -4.80
CA PHE A 58 7.16 6.83 -5.36
C PHE A 58 6.88 8.13 -4.60
N VAL A 59 7.87 9.00 -4.52
CA VAL A 59 7.74 10.36 -3.98
C VAL A 59 7.96 11.38 -5.08
N TRP A 60 7.24 12.50 -5.02
CA TRP A 60 7.45 13.62 -5.93
C TRP A 60 8.71 14.41 -5.56
N ASN A 61 9.63 14.54 -6.50
CA ASN A 61 10.75 15.47 -6.46
C ASN A 61 10.36 16.77 -7.16
N HIS A 62 10.05 17.79 -6.36
CA HIS A 62 9.75 19.13 -6.84
C HIS A 62 11.00 20.02 -6.93
N ASP A 63 12.07 19.66 -6.24
CA ASP A 63 13.30 20.47 -6.13
C ASP A 63 14.21 20.29 -7.35
N GLY A 64 13.94 19.28 -8.19
CA GLY A 64 14.68 19.03 -9.42
C GLY A 64 16.08 18.46 -9.19
N TRP A 65 16.43 18.14 -7.94
CA TRP A 65 17.71 17.56 -7.55
C TRP A 65 17.50 16.31 -6.71
N THR A 66 18.22 15.26 -7.06
CA THR A 66 18.26 13.99 -6.34
C THR A 66 19.71 13.73 -5.91
N VAL A 67 19.92 13.30 -4.66
CA VAL A 67 21.24 12.83 -4.22
C VAL A 67 21.25 11.31 -4.33
N LEU A 68 22.17 10.78 -5.14
CA LEU A 68 22.30 9.35 -5.40
C LEU A 68 22.97 8.63 -4.21
N ALA A 69 22.97 7.29 -4.26
CA ALA A 69 23.58 6.45 -3.23
C ALA A 69 25.07 6.76 -2.98
N ASP A 70 25.80 7.17 -4.02
CA ASP A 70 27.21 7.58 -3.97
C ASP A 70 27.42 9.02 -3.46
N GLY A 71 26.35 9.74 -3.11
CA GLY A 71 26.37 11.12 -2.63
C GLY A 71 26.45 12.19 -3.72
N THR A 72 26.51 11.80 -5.00
CA THR A 72 26.50 12.75 -6.11
C THR A 72 25.11 13.34 -6.32
N ARG A 73 25.05 14.55 -6.89
CA ARG A 73 23.78 15.20 -7.26
C ARG A 73 23.46 14.93 -8.72
N ALA A 74 22.26 14.42 -8.97
CA ALA A 74 21.69 14.30 -10.30
C ALA A 74 20.50 15.25 -10.44
N TRP A 75 20.32 15.83 -11.63
CA TRP A 75 19.13 16.60 -11.94
C TRP A 75 17.97 15.64 -12.28
N GLY A 76 16.80 15.91 -11.72
CA GLY A 76 15.58 15.12 -11.96
C GLY A 76 14.35 15.75 -11.32
N LEU A 77 13.42 16.22 -12.15
CA LEU A 77 12.07 16.60 -11.73
C LEU A 77 11.13 15.44 -12.04
N GLY A 78 10.33 15.00 -11.07
CA GLY A 78 9.40 13.90 -11.31
C GLY A 78 9.17 13.01 -10.09
N PHE A 79 8.50 11.88 -10.32
CA PHE A 79 8.40 10.82 -9.32
C PHE A 79 9.68 9.99 -9.29
N GLU A 80 10.18 9.71 -8.10
CA GLU A 80 11.33 8.85 -7.86
C GLU A 80 10.94 7.70 -6.91
N PRO A 81 11.51 6.49 -7.07
CA PRO A 81 11.24 5.37 -6.18
C PRO A 81 11.60 5.75 -4.74
N TYR A 82 10.67 5.50 -3.81
CA TYR A 82 10.84 5.88 -2.42
C TYR A 82 11.03 4.65 -1.52
N GLN A 83 10.13 3.68 -1.62
CA GLN A 83 10.13 2.54 -0.71
C GLN A 83 9.29 1.37 -1.25
N TRP A 84 9.79 0.14 -1.08
CA TRP A 84 9.00 -1.08 -1.18
C TRP A 84 8.16 -1.30 0.08
N LEU A 85 6.90 -1.67 -0.10
CA LEU A 85 5.98 -2.04 0.97
C LEU A 85 5.77 -3.56 0.92
N PRO A 86 6.01 -4.28 2.03
CA PRO A 86 5.74 -5.72 2.08
C PRO A 86 4.25 -5.93 1.94
N THR A 87 3.78 -6.38 0.77
CA THR A 87 2.35 -6.59 0.51
C THR A 87 2.10 -7.96 -0.08
N HIS A 88 0.86 -8.42 0.00
CA HIS A 88 0.49 -9.75 -0.47
C HIS A 88 -0.50 -9.65 -1.62
N GLY A 89 0.00 -9.13 -2.75
CA GLY A 89 -0.82 -8.91 -3.95
C GLY A 89 -1.86 -7.82 -3.74
N ALA A 90 -1.41 -6.60 -3.43
CA ALA A 90 -2.28 -5.47 -3.14
C ALA A 90 -3.30 -5.24 -4.28
N ALA A 91 -4.57 -5.10 -3.92
CA ALA A 91 -5.66 -4.78 -4.83
C ALA A 91 -6.04 -3.30 -4.81
N SER A 92 -5.82 -2.61 -3.69
CA SER A 92 -6.16 -1.21 -3.52
C SER A 92 -5.38 -0.58 -2.37
N PHE A 93 -5.23 0.74 -2.44
CA PHE A 93 -4.72 1.58 -1.35
C PHE A 93 -5.72 2.68 -0.99
N ALA A 94 -5.74 3.07 0.28
CA ALA A 94 -6.40 4.27 0.76
C ALA A 94 -5.48 5.03 1.71
N HIS A 95 -5.40 6.36 1.55
CA HIS A 95 -4.69 7.23 2.48
C HIS A 95 -5.69 7.91 3.41
N ALA A 96 -5.32 8.04 4.68
CA ALA A 96 -6.10 8.72 5.69
C ALA A 96 -5.20 9.56 6.60
N GLN A 97 -5.74 10.68 7.09
CA GLN A 97 -5.11 11.49 8.13
C GLN A 97 -5.91 11.37 9.41
N ALA A 98 -5.25 11.03 10.52
CA ALA A 98 -5.88 10.91 11.82
C ALA A 98 -4.85 11.11 12.93
N GLY A 99 -5.24 11.71 14.06
CA GLY A 99 -4.34 11.89 15.21
C GLY A 99 -3.01 12.61 14.91
N GLY A 100 -2.96 13.46 13.88
CA GLY A 100 -1.72 14.13 13.45
C GLY A 100 -0.73 13.26 12.67
N ALA A 101 -1.15 12.06 12.24
CA ALA A 101 -0.36 11.13 11.45
C ALA A 101 -1.01 10.84 10.08
N ASP A 102 -0.19 10.35 9.15
CA ASP A 102 -0.61 9.86 7.84
C ASP A 102 -0.58 8.33 7.82
N TYR A 103 -1.70 7.72 7.43
CA TYR A 103 -1.87 6.28 7.32
C TYR A 103 -2.10 5.87 5.86
N LEU A 104 -1.52 4.74 5.48
CA LEU A 104 -1.74 4.11 4.18
C LEU A 104 -2.27 2.69 4.42
N ALA A 105 -3.55 2.49 4.15
CA ALA A 105 -4.20 1.20 4.24
C ALA A 105 -4.10 0.45 2.90
N VAL A 106 -3.88 -0.86 2.98
CA VAL A 106 -3.68 -1.75 1.83
C VAL A 106 -4.70 -2.87 1.89
N ALA A 107 -5.49 -3.01 0.82
CA ALA A 107 -6.32 -4.18 0.62
C ALA A 107 -5.48 -5.30 -0.01
N ASN A 108 -4.98 -6.22 0.80
CA ASN A 108 -4.23 -7.37 0.30
C ASN A 108 -5.18 -8.44 -0.24
N PHE A 109 -4.89 -8.93 -1.45
CA PHE A 109 -5.71 -9.92 -2.12
C PHE A 109 -5.00 -11.28 -2.15
N ALA A 110 -5.05 -12.01 -1.03
CA ALA A 110 -4.90 -13.46 -1.11
C ALA A 110 -6.21 -14.06 -1.59
N ARG A 111 -6.14 -14.90 -2.63
CA ARG A 111 -7.21 -15.87 -2.85
C ARG A 111 -7.09 -16.89 -1.72
N ALA A 112 -8.12 -16.99 -0.87
CA ALA A 112 -8.23 -18.15 0.00
C ALA A 112 -8.29 -19.40 -0.90
N GLY A 113 -7.20 -20.14 -0.92
CA GLY A 113 -6.97 -21.30 -1.77
C GLY A 113 -6.50 -22.48 -0.94
N ALA A 114 -7.46 -23.34 -0.58
CA ALA A 114 -7.32 -24.77 -0.32
C ALA A 114 -6.47 -25.31 0.86
N SER A 115 -5.85 -24.50 1.73
CA SER A 115 -5.21 -25.04 2.94
C SER A 115 -5.74 -24.41 4.23
N TRP A 116 -5.97 -25.27 5.22
CA TRP A 116 -6.23 -24.89 6.61
C TRP A 116 -4.95 -25.08 7.44
N PRO A 117 -4.58 -24.14 8.34
CA PRO A 117 -5.21 -22.84 8.58
C PRO A 117 -5.16 -21.92 7.35
N PRO A 118 -6.11 -20.97 7.19
CA PRO A 118 -6.05 -20.01 6.10
C PRO A 118 -4.68 -19.31 6.13
N PRO A 119 -4.01 -19.15 4.98
CA PRO A 119 -2.76 -18.41 4.94
C PRO A 119 -2.96 -17.01 5.54
N THR A 120 -2.10 -16.61 6.47
CA THR A 120 -2.04 -15.23 6.98
C THR A 120 -1.70 -14.21 5.89
N ASP A 121 -1.29 -14.70 4.72
CA ASP A 121 -0.86 -13.97 3.55
C ASP A 121 -1.98 -13.15 2.88
N GLY A 122 -3.18 -13.08 3.46
CA GLY A 122 -4.33 -12.32 2.94
C GLY A 122 -4.78 -11.15 3.79
N LEU A 123 -4.15 -10.93 4.94
CA LEU A 123 -4.55 -9.84 5.84
C LEU A 123 -4.24 -8.48 5.22
N SER A 124 -5.19 -7.56 5.30
CA SER A 124 -4.95 -6.17 4.94
C SER A 124 -3.98 -5.54 5.94
N GLU A 125 -3.26 -4.53 5.49
CA GLU A 125 -2.21 -3.91 6.31
C GLU A 125 -2.40 -2.40 6.37
N VAL A 126 -2.08 -1.81 7.52
CA VAL A 126 -2.04 -0.36 7.70
C VAL A 126 -0.60 0.03 7.97
N PHE A 127 -0.09 0.94 7.16
CA PHE A 127 1.20 1.59 7.36
C PHE A 127 0.98 2.98 7.97
N VAL A 128 1.92 3.41 8.81
CA VAL A 128 2.02 4.79 9.32
C VAL A 128 3.27 5.46 8.75
N TYR A 129 3.13 6.72 8.32
CA TYR A 129 4.26 7.50 7.84
C TYR A 129 5.05 8.11 8.99
N GLN A 130 6.30 7.69 9.14
CA GLN A 130 7.23 8.13 10.16
C GLN A 130 8.00 9.35 9.67
N ARG A 131 7.44 10.55 9.81
CA ARG A 131 8.06 11.78 9.30
C ARG A 131 9.40 12.05 9.97
N GLY A 132 10.42 12.42 9.18
CA GLY A 132 11.69 12.92 9.70
C GLY A 132 12.63 11.85 10.26
N GLU A 133 12.16 10.60 10.39
CA GLU A 133 12.98 9.48 10.82
C GLU A 133 13.84 8.95 9.66
N ALA A 134 15.05 8.48 9.97
CA ALA A 134 15.82 7.72 8.99
C ALA A 134 15.09 6.40 8.71
N ASN A 135 14.88 6.08 7.44
CA ASN A 135 14.32 4.79 7.06
C ASN A 135 15.35 3.68 7.42
N PRO A 136 15.03 2.68 8.24
CA PRO A 136 16.00 1.64 8.61
C PRO A 136 16.36 0.72 7.43
N ALA A 137 15.50 0.61 6.42
CA ALA A 137 15.80 -0.12 5.18
C ALA A 137 16.69 0.70 4.21
N PHE A 138 16.98 1.96 4.56
CA PHE A 138 17.67 2.92 3.69
C PHE A 138 19.18 2.77 3.65
N GLU A 139 19.76 2.01 4.57
CA GLU A 139 21.14 1.51 4.43
C GLU A 139 21.32 0.77 3.08
N GLN A 140 20.22 0.38 2.41
CA GLN A 140 20.21 -0.31 1.12
C GLN A 140 19.49 0.46 -0.02
N SER A 141 19.12 1.75 0.12
CA SER A 141 18.22 2.43 -0.85
C SER A 141 18.79 3.67 -1.58
N PHE A 142 18.19 3.97 -2.74
CA PHE A 142 18.76 4.71 -3.87
C PHE A 142 18.95 6.23 -3.72
N LEU A 143 18.43 6.88 -2.67
CA LEU A 143 18.29 8.35 -2.58
C LEU A 143 18.80 8.91 -1.25
N ARG A 144 20.07 9.29 -1.10
CA ARG A 144 20.55 9.86 0.18
C ARG A 144 19.81 11.17 0.54
N GLY A 145 19.47 11.36 1.81
CA GLY A 145 19.06 12.66 2.35
C GLY A 145 17.55 12.96 2.35
N ARG A 146 16.68 12.07 1.87
CA ARG A 146 15.24 12.15 2.16
C ARG A 146 14.92 11.41 3.45
N SER A 147 14.26 12.09 4.38
CA SER A 147 13.79 11.50 5.63
C SER A 147 12.37 10.94 5.50
N GLY A 148 12.02 10.11 6.45
CA GLY A 148 10.75 9.41 6.60
C GLY A 148 10.66 8.08 5.89
N TYR A 149 9.64 7.30 6.28
CA TYR A 149 9.26 6.03 5.67
C TYR A 149 7.87 5.60 6.13
N PHE A 150 7.29 4.65 5.41
CA PHE A 150 6.10 3.92 5.83
C PHE A 150 6.53 2.73 6.67
N ARG A 151 6.06 2.68 7.92
CA ARG A 151 6.25 1.55 8.82
C ARG A 151 4.95 0.77 8.92
N SER A 152 5.02 -0.56 8.88
CA SER A 152 3.87 -1.40 9.23
C SER A 152 3.40 -1.07 10.66
N LEU A 153 2.12 -0.76 10.81
CA LEU A 153 1.49 -0.47 12.10
C LEU A 153 0.75 -1.68 12.62
N GLN A 154 -0.14 -2.23 11.80
CA GLN A 154 -1.00 -3.36 12.17
C GLN A 154 -1.51 -4.10 10.94
N THR A 155 -1.84 -5.36 11.12
CA THR A 155 -2.63 -6.15 10.19
C THR A 155 -4.10 -6.12 10.60
N LEU A 156 -4.99 -6.17 9.60
CA LEU A 156 -6.43 -6.21 9.78
C LEU A 156 -6.96 -7.56 9.26
N PRO A 157 -7.82 -8.26 10.03
CA PRO A 157 -8.37 -9.57 9.68
C PRO A 157 -9.41 -9.48 8.55
N THR A 158 -8.97 -9.07 7.35
CA THR A 158 -9.79 -9.08 6.13
C THR A 158 -9.53 -10.35 5.33
N THR A 159 -10.56 -10.85 4.62
CA THR A 159 -10.43 -12.00 3.73
C THR A 159 -10.67 -11.59 2.28
N GLY A 160 -9.63 -11.70 1.45
CA GLY A 160 -9.75 -11.43 0.01
C GLY A 160 -10.18 -9.99 -0.28
N ALA A 161 -9.62 -9.02 0.43
CA ALA A 161 -9.96 -7.61 0.26
C ALA A 161 -9.63 -7.16 -1.18
N VAL A 162 -10.63 -6.61 -1.87
CA VAL A 162 -10.48 -6.15 -3.26
C VAL A 162 -10.42 -4.63 -3.38
N HIS A 163 -10.89 -3.92 -2.36
CA HIS A 163 -10.89 -2.47 -2.32
C HIS A 163 -10.83 -1.99 -0.87
N VAL A 164 -10.26 -0.81 -0.66
CA VAL A 164 -10.27 -0.09 0.62
C VAL A 164 -10.59 1.36 0.36
N ALA A 165 -11.45 1.94 1.19
CA ALA A 165 -11.76 3.36 1.22
C ALA A 165 -11.46 3.93 2.60
N ALA A 166 -10.96 5.16 2.64
CA ALA A 166 -10.84 5.94 3.86
C ALA A 166 -11.85 7.09 3.83
N PHE A 167 -12.46 7.39 4.96
CA PHE A 167 -13.39 8.52 5.10
C PHE A 167 -13.43 9.01 6.55
N THR A 168 -13.92 10.23 6.74
CA THR A 168 -14.07 10.83 8.07
C THR A 168 -15.53 11.21 8.29
N LEU A 169 -16.05 10.87 9.47
CA LEU A 169 -17.38 11.32 9.90
C LEU A 169 -17.21 12.43 10.95
N PRO A 170 -18.01 13.51 10.89
CA PRO A 170 -17.98 14.57 11.88
C PRO A 170 -18.70 14.15 13.18
N GLY A 171 -18.47 14.91 14.25
CA GLY A 171 -19.18 14.80 15.53
C GLY A 171 -18.46 13.95 16.59
N ASP A 172 -19.04 13.89 17.79
CA ASP A 172 -18.41 13.27 18.98
C ASP A 172 -18.24 11.74 18.87
N LEU A 173 -19.08 11.09 18.06
CA LEU A 173 -18.95 9.68 17.68
C LEU A 173 -18.31 9.50 16.29
N GLY A 174 -17.87 10.60 15.69
CA GLY A 174 -17.17 10.63 14.42
C GLY A 174 -15.73 10.12 14.55
N GLY A 175 -14.96 10.29 13.49
CA GLY A 175 -13.58 9.82 13.42
C GLY A 175 -13.17 9.44 12.01
N THR A 176 -11.95 8.93 11.89
CA THR A 176 -11.42 8.41 10.63
C THR A 176 -11.68 6.91 10.57
N PHE A 177 -12.18 6.46 9.42
CA PHE A 177 -12.58 5.07 9.20
C PHE A 177 -11.91 4.52 7.95
N LEU A 178 -11.69 3.21 7.95
CA LEU A 178 -11.30 2.41 6.80
C LEU A 178 -12.39 1.38 6.53
N ALA A 179 -12.92 1.34 5.31
CA ALA A 179 -13.86 0.31 4.88
C ALA A 179 -13.23 -0.56 3.80
N PHE A 180 -13.29 -1.87 3.98
CA PHE A 180 -12.77 -2.85 3.03
C PHE A 180 -13.91 -3.63 2.42
N SER A 181 -13.93 -3.77 1.09
CA SER A 181 -14.82 -4.73 0.45
C SER A 181 -14.09 -6.07 0.32
N GLU A 182 -14.72 -7.14 0.80
CA GLU A 182 -14.12 -8.46 0.94
C GLU A 182 -14.81 -9.46 0.05
N ARG A 183 -14.02 -10.23 -0.70
CA ARG A 183 -14.51 -11.32 -1.52
C ARG A 183 -14.34 -12.63 -0.75
N GLN A 184 -15.44 -13.33 -0.50
CA GLN A 184 -15.37 -14.72 -0.08
C GLN A 184 -14.82 -15.55 -1.25
N ALA A 185 -13.69 -16.25 -1.04
CA ALA A 185 -13.40 -17.42 -1.86
C ALA A 185 -14.22 -18.58 -1.27
N GLY A 186 -14.94 -19.30 -2.12
CA GLY A 186 -15.86 -20.36 -1.69
C GLY A 186 -15.20 -21.40 -0.79
N SER A 187 -15.99 -21.89 0.16
CA SER A 187 -15.73 -22.96 1.16
C SER A 187 -14.72 -22.63 2.28
N ASN A 188 -15.23 -22.25 3.46
CA ASN A 188 -14.51 -22.38 4.73
C ASN A 188 -14.86 -23.73 5.36
N HIS A 189 -13.83 -24.53 5.68
CA HIS A 189 -13.93 -25.66 6.62
C HIS A 189 -13.46 -25.25 8.04
N THR A 190 -13.59 -23.98 8.43
CA THR A 190 -12.82 -23.44 9.56
C THR A 190 -13.66 -22.86 10.71
N GLY A 191 -14.98 -22.91 10.66
CA GLY A 191 -15.84 -22.59 11.82
C GLY A 191 -15.82 -21.13 12.30
N GLU A 192 -14.87 -20.30 11.87
CA GLU A 192 -14.95 -18.84 12.01
C GLU A 192 -15.53 -18.27 10.72
N GLU A 193 -16.85 -18.12 10.73
CA GLU A 193 -17.61 -17.44 9.68
C GLU A 193 -17.13 -15.99 9.58
N SER A 194 -16.71 -15.59 8.37
CA SER A 194 -17.05 -14.24 7.93
C SER A 194 -18.57 -14.14 8.01
N GLN A 195 -19.09 -13.18 8.77
CA GLN A 195 -20.54 -13.03 9.04
C GLN A 195 -21.39 -12.80 7.76
N TYR A 196 -20.75 -12.67 6.59
CA TYR A 196 -21.39 -12.29 5.34
C TYR A 196 -21.20 -13.38 4.27
N ALA A 197 -22.19 -14.26 4.13
CA ALA A 197 -22.26 -15.20 3.02
C ALA A 197 -22.32 -14.43 1.68
N GLY A 198 -21.33 -14.62 0.81
CA GLY A 198 -21.23 -13.98 -0.51
C GLY A 198 -20.25 -12.80 -0.62
N GLY A 199 -19.47 -12.52 0.43
CA GLY A 199 -18.63 -11.33 0.53
C GLY A 199 -19.26 -10.27 1.42
N GLY A 200 -18.48 -9.28 1.83
CA GLY A 200 -18.92 -8.34 2.85
C GLY A 200 -18.12 -7.04 2.89
N VAL A 201 -18.42 -6.23 3.89
CA VAL A 201 -17.68 -5.01 4.20
C VAL A 201 -17.28 -5.03 5.66
N SER A 202 -15.98 -4.91 5.95
CA SER A 202 -15.50 -4.57 7.29
C SER A 202 -15.22 -3.08 7.38
N VAL A 203 -15.56 -2.48 8.51
CA VAL A 203 -15.31 -1.07 8.80
C VAL A 203 -14.48 -0.99 10.08
N TRP A 204 -13.35 -0.31 9.99
CA TRP A 204 -12.38 -0.12 11.06
C TRP A 204 -12.34 1.35 11.40
N ARG A 205 -12.35 1.67 12.70
CA ARG A 205 -12.18 3.04 13.18
C ARG A 205 -10.74 3.25 13.65
N HIS A 206 -10.21 4.43 13.39
CA HIS A 206 -9.02 4.94 14.05
C HIS A 206 -9.46 5.62 15.36
N ASP A 207 -8.98 5.09 16.49
CA ASP A 207 -9.19 5.65 17.83
C ASP A 207 -7.93 6.40 18.30
#